data_AF-A0A663LZL3-F1
#
_entry.id   AF-A0A663LZL3-F1
#
_cell.length_a   1.000
_cell.length_b   1.000
_cell.length_c   1.000
_cell.angle_alpha   90.00
_cell.angle_beta   90.00
_cell.angle_gamma   90.00
#
_symmetry.space_group_name_H-M   'P 1'
#
loop_
_entity.id
_entity.type
_entity.pdbx_description
1 polymer ?
#
loop_
_entity_poly.entity_id
_entity_poly.type
_entity_poly.pdbx_seq_one_letter_code
_entity_poly.pdbx_strand_id
1 'polypeptide(L)' 'MVQTMIPKSLRAMKFYFTTVYQEIWVGVAITAYVYYKISYGGKLHIIKFLKNPYVFEFLLKI' A
#
# COMPACT_ATOMS: atom_id res chain seq x y z
N MET A 1 -28.99 14.25 2.31
CA MET A 1 -27.87 15.22 2.30
C MET A 1 -26.59 14.73 1.58
N VAL A 2 -26.49 13.47 1.13
CA VAL A 2 -25.35 13.01 0.29
C VAL A 2 -25.42 13.53 -1.15
N GLN A 3 -26.64 13.74 -1.68
CA GLN A 3 -26.85 14.17 -3.06
C GLN A 3 -26.26 15.55 -3.40
N THR A 4 -26.18 16.46 -2.41
CA THR A 4 -25.59 17.79 -2.55
C THR A 4 -24.07 17.79 -2.45
N MET A 5 -23.47 16.70 -1.96
CA MET A 5 -22.02 16.51 -1.86
C MET A 5 -21.41 15.85 -3.11
N ILE A 6 -22.24 15.39 -4.06
CA ILE A 6 -21.76 14.79 -5.31
C ILE A 6 -21.71 15.91 -6.37
N PRO A 7 -20.52 16.45 -6.68
CA PRO A 7 -20.40 17.48 -7.69
C PRO A 7 -20.79 16.94 -9.07
N LYS A 8 -21.34 17.81 -9.94
CA LYS A 8 -21.72 17.43 -11.32
C LYS A 8 -20.57 16.75 -12.08
N SER A 9 -19.32 17.10 -11.77
CA SER A 9 -18.11 16.49 -12.33
C SER A 9 -18.00 14.99 -12.04
N LEU A 10 -18.37 14.54 -10.83
CA LEU A 10 -18.32 13.12 -10.44
C LEU A 10 -19.38 12.31 -11.21
N ARG A 11 -20.53 12.93 -11.50
CA ARG A 11 -21.57 12.31 -12.34
C ARG A 11 -21.09 12.10 -13.77
N ALA A 12 -20.38 13.06 -14.36
CA ALA A 12 -19.79 12.92 -15.70
C ALA A 12 -18.62 11.90 -15.72
N MET A 13 -17.84 11.85 -14.64
CA MET A 13 -16.75 10.91 -14.46
C MET A 13 -17.18 9.46 -14.17
N LYS A 14 -18.45 9.23 -13.81
CA LYS A 14 -18.98 7.90 -13.48
C LYS A 14 -18.69 6.87 -14.58
N PHE A 15 -18.83 7.23 -15.85
CA PHE A 15 -18.54 6.32 -16.96
C PHE A 15 -17.06 5.97 -17.01
N TYR A 16 -16.18 6.98 -16.98
CA TYR A 16 -14.73 6.76 -17.01
C TYR A 16 -14.23 5.89 -15.86
N PHE A 17 -14.71 6.12 -14.64
CA PHE A 17 -14.31 5.30 -13.49
C PHE A 17 -14.87 3.88 -13.49
N THR A 18 -15.96 3.60 -14.22
CA THR A 18 -16.64 2.29 -14.18
C THR A 18 -16.37 1.42 -15.41
N THR A 19 -16.16 2.00 -16.59
CA THR A 19 -15.95 1.26 -17.84
C THR A 19 -14.56 1.46 -18.43
N VAL A 20 -14.00 2.67 -18.38
CA VAL A 20 -12.74 2.98 -19.08
C VAL A 20 -11.51 2.68 -18.22
N TYR A 21 -11.58 2.96 -16.92
CA TYR A 21 -10.42 2.86 -16.02
C TYR A 21 -10.31 1.54 -15.25
N GLN A 22 -11.03 0.48 -15.66
CA GLN A 22 -10.99 -0.82 -14.97
C GLN A 22 -9.55 -1.36 -14.84
N GLU A 23 -8.77 -1.32 -15.92
CA GLU A 23 -7.37 -1.76 -15.91
C GLU A 23 -6.45 -0.82 -15.12
N ILE A 24 -6.76 0.48 -15.10
CA ILE A 24 -6.01 1.45 -14.30
C ILE A 24 -6.19 1.16 -12.81
N TRP A 25 -7.38 0.79 -12.36
CA TRP A 25 -7.60 0.37 -10.97
C TRP A 25 -6.78 -0.87 -10.60
N VAL A 26 -6.65 -1.84 -11.51
CA VAL A 26 -5.79 -3.01 -11.32
C VAL A 26 -4.32 -2.59 -11.23
N GLY A 27 -3.86 -1.72 -12.14
CA GLY A 27 -2.49 -1.20 -12.12
C GLY A 27 -2.16 -0.42 -10.85
N VAL A 28 -3.10 0.38 -10.34
CA VAL A 28 -2.99 1.10 -9.07
C VAL A 28 -2.90 0.13 -7.91
N ALA A 29 -3.73 -0.92 -7.87
CA ALA A 29 -3.68 -1.93 -6.83
C ALA A 29 -2.34 -2.68 -6.79
N ILE A 30 -1.82 -3.07 -7.96
CA ILE A 30 -0.51 -3.73 -8.08
C ILE A 30 0.60 -2.80 -7.61
N THR A 31 0.61 -1.55 -8.08
CA THR A 31 1.63 -0.56 -7.70
C THR A 31 1.61 -0.29 -6.20
N ALA A 32 0.42 -0.15 -5.61
CA ALA A 32 0.27 0.03 -4.17
C ALA A 32 0.76 -1.19 -3.38
N TYR A 33 0.48 -2.41 -3.85
CA TYR A 33 0.95 -3.63 -3.20
C TYR A 33 2.48 -3.77 -3.28
N VAL A 34 3.07 -3.51 -4.45
CA VAL A 34 4.53 -3.52 -4.64
C VAL A 34 5.19 -2.46 -3.77
N TYR A 35 4.66 -1.23 -3.76
CA TYR A 35 5.14 -0.16 -2.90
C TYR A 35 5.08 -0.56 -1.42
N TYR A 36 3.95 -1.09 -0.95
CA TYR A 36 3.80 -1.59 0.41
C TYR A 36 4.86 -2.66 0.75
N LYS A 37 5.05 -3.63 -0.14
CA LYS A 37 6.03 -4.71 0.06
C LYS A 37 7.47 -4.18 0.09
N ILE A 38 7.82 -3.19 -0.72
CA ILE A 38 9.14 -2.57 -0.72
C ILE A 38 9.35 -1.75 0.56
N SER A 39 8.41 -0.87 0.91
CA SER A 39 8.52 0.02 2.07
C SER A 39 8.55 -0.73 3.40
N TYR A 40 7.79 -1.83 3.53
CA TYR A 40 7.68 -2.58 4.80
C TYR A 40 8.46 -3.89 4.81
N GLY A 41 8.93 -4.39 3.66
CA GLY A 41 9.69 -5.64 3.54
C GLY A 41 11.00 -5.62 4.32
N GLY A 42 11.75 -4.51 4.28
CA GLY A 42 13.00 -4.35 5.04
C GLY A 42 12.77 -4.13 6.55
N LYS A 43 11.75 -3.35 6.91
CA LYS A 43 11.45 -2.99 8.30
C LYS A 43 11.01 -4.20 9.13
N LEU A 44 10.24 -5.12 8.53
CA LEU A 44 9.87 -6.39 9.16
C LEU A 44 11.07 -7.33 9.31
N HIS A 45 11.99 -7.36 8.34
CA HIS A 45 13.19 -8.20 8.43
C HIS A 45 14.13 -7.74 9.54
N ILE A 46 14.34 -6.43 9.69
CA ILE A 46 15.17 -5.84 10.74
C ILE A 46 14.54 -6.08 12.12
N ILE A 47 13.22 -5.86 12.30
CA ILE A 47 12.56 -6.11 13.59
C ILE A 47 12.59 -7.60 13.95
N LYS A 48 12.42 -8.49 12.96
CA LYS A 48 12.46 -9.94 13.17
C LYS A 48 13.88 -10.44 13.45
N PHE A 49 14.89 -9.80 12.87
CA PHE A 49 16.31 -10.02 13.13
C PHE A 49 16.72 -9.54 14.53
N LEU A 50 16.30 -8.33 14.93
CA LEU A 50 16.56 -7.76 16.26
C LEU A 50 15.83 -8.52 17.39
N LYS A 51 14.68 -9.14 17.11
CA LYS A 51 13.96 -10.00 18.08
C LYS A 51 14.55 -11.41 18.21
N ASN A 52 15.56 -11.76 17.42
CA ASN A 52 16.20 -13.06 17.51
C ASN A 52 17.22 -13.07 18.68
N PRO A 53 16.99 -13.84 19.77
CA PRO A 53 17.82 -13.79 20.97
C PRO A 53 19.28 -14.17 20.72
N TYR A 54 19.56 -14.99 19.70
CA TYR A 54 20.92 -15.41 19.35
C TYR A 54 21.75 -14.31 18.67
N VAL A 55 21.10 -13.39 17.96
CA VAL A 55 21.76 -12.28 17.25
C VAL A 55 22.12 -11.15 18.23
N PHE A 56 21.24 -10.89 19.20
CA PHE A 56 21.47 -9.90 20.24
C PHE A 56 22.67 -10.27 21.13
N GLU A 57 22.81 -11.54 21.51
CA GLU A 57 23.97 -12.03 22.26
C GLU A 57 25.29 -11.90 21.49
N PHE A 58 25.28 -12.10 20.17
CA PHE A 58 26.48 -11.97 19.34
C PHE A 58 26.97 -10.51 19.26
N LEU A 59 26.05 -9.55 19.18
CA LEU A 59 26.38 -8.12 19.15
C LEU A 59 26.88 -7.58 20.50
N LEU A 60 26.45 -8.18 21.61
CA LEU A 60 26.86 -7.77 22.97
C LEU A 60 28.23 -8.36 23.39
N LYS A 61 28.76 -9.32 22.64
CA LYS A 61 30.04 -9.99 22.89
C LYS A 61 31.23 -9.38 22.14
N ILE A 62 31.01 -8.33 21.35
CA ILE A 62 32.03 -7.48 20.73
C ILE A 62 32.21 -6.22 21.57
#